data_AF-A0A938EH58-F1
#
_entry.id   AF-A0A938EH58-F1
#
_cell.length_a   1.000
_cell.length_b   1.000
_cell.length_c   1.000
_cell.angle_alpha   90.00
_cell.angle_beta   90.00
_cell.angle_gamma   90.00
#
_symmetry.space_group_name_H-M   'P 1'
#
loop_
_entity.id
_entity.type
_entity.pdbx_description
1 polymer ?
#
loop_
_entity_poly.entity_id
_entity_poly.type
_entity_poly.pdbx_seq_one_letter_code
_entity_poly.pdbx_strand_id
1 'polypeptide(L)'
;MRRALALVLVAALAALAPAARAAPAETITVAVSGDLLVHEAVARQARAYAGGTGYDFRPMSRRVRPLIAGADLAICHVETPLTAKTPTFFPIFTAPLELAPAIRRAGF
;
A
#
# COMPACT_ATOMS: atom_id res chain seq x y z
N MET A 1 -53.74 -23.93 -31.86
CA MET A 1 -52.81 -24.94 -31.31
C MET A 1 -51.32 -24.61 -31.50
N ARG A 2 -50.91 -23.98 -32.61
CA ARG A 2 -49.47 -23.69 -32.88
C ARG A 2 -48.82 -22.65 -31.96
N ARG A 3 -49.60 -21.68 -31.43
CA ARG A 3 -49.10 -20.65 -30.49
C ARG A 3 -48.78 -21.19 -29.09
N ALA A 4 -49.51 -22.21 -28.63
CA ALA A 4 -49.29 -22.83 -27.32
C ALA A 4 -48.01 -23.68 -27.31
N LEU A 5 -47.74 -24.43 -28.39
CA LEU A 5 -46.49 -25.19 -28.52
C LEU A 5 -45.25 -24.27 -28.55
N ALA A 6 -45.32 -23.13 -29.27
CA ALA A 6 -44.21 -22.19 -29.34
C ALA A 6 -43.87 -21.57 -27.97
N LEU A 7 -44.86 -21.25 -27.15
CA LEU A 7 -44.65 -20.70 -25.81
C LEU A 7 -44.04 -21.73 -24.84
N VAL A 8 -44.50 -22.97 -24.91
CA VAL A 8 -43.98 -24.08 -24.08
C VAL A 8 -42.53 -24.41 -24.45
N LEU A 9 -42.17 -24.34 -25.75
CA LEU A 9 -40.79 -24.56 -26.20
C LEU A 9 -39.83 -23.46 -25.70
N VAL A 10 -40.25 -22.19 -25.72
CA VAL A 10 -39.43 -21.06 -25.25
C VAL A 10 -39.20 -21.11 -23.73
N ALA A 11 -40.23 -21.47 -22.96
CA ALA A 11 -40.11 -21.63 -21.50
C ALA A 11 -39.19 -22.80 -21.12
N ALA A 12 -39.24 -23.91 -21.86
CA ALA A 12 -38.36 -25.06 -21.64
C ALA A 12 -36.89 -24.77 -21.96
N LEU A 13 -36.59 -23.95 -23.00
CA LEU A 13 -35.22 -23.53 -23.30
C LEU A 13 -34.63 -22.60 -22.24
N ALA A 14 -35.42 -21.71 -21.64
CA ALA A 14 -34.96 -20.83 -20.56
C ALA A 14 -34.61 -21.59 -19.27
N ALA A 15 -35.30 -22.70 -18.98
CA ALA A 15 -35.04 -23.55 -17.82
C ALA A 15 -33.80 -24.46 -17.98
N LEU A 16 -33.32 -24.66 -19.22
CA LEU A 16 -32.13 -25.44 -19.56
C LEU A 16 -30.88 -24.57 -19.72
N ALA A 17 -31.00 -23.24 -19.65
CA ALA A 17 -29.85 -22.35 -19.64
C ALA A 17 -29.06 -22.58 -18.34
N PRO A 18 -27.76 -22.90 -18.42
CA PRO A 18 -26.93 -22.94 -17.22
C PRO A 18 -27.04 -21.58 -16.54
N ALA A 19 -27.42 -21.56 -15.26
CA ALA A 19 -27.30 -20.35 -14.47
C ALA A 19 -25.83 -19.90 -14.57
N ALA A 20 -25.58 -18.76 -15.23
CA ALA A 20 -24.24 -18.23 -15.36
C ALA A 20 -23.69 -18.05 -13.94
N ARG A 21 -22.78 -18.94 -13.55
CA ARG A 21 -22.17 -18.87 -12.24
C ARG A 21 -21.30 -17.62 -12.25
N ALA A 22 -21.66 -16.63 -11.44
CA ALA A 22 -20.84 -15.44 -11.28
C ALA A 22 -19.40 -15.90 -11.00
N ALA A 23 -18.45 -15.37 -11.78
CA ALA A 23 -17.05 -15.62 -11.51
C ALA A 23 -16.77 -15.23 -10.04
N PRO A 24 -15.91 -15.98 -9.32
CA PRO A 24 -15.54 -15.60 -7.97
C PRO A 24 -15.04 -14.16 -7.97
N ALA A 25 -15.51 -13.37 -7.00
CA ALA A 25 -15.08 -11.99 -6.87
C ALA A 25 -13.62 -11.96 -6.42
N GLU A 26 -12.77 -11.26 -7.18
CA GLU A 26 -11.40 -11.00 -6.76
C GLU A 26 -11.40 -9.95 -5.65
N THR A 27 -10.58 -10.17 -4.61
CA THR A 27 -10.42 -9.23 -3.49
C THR A 27 -9.02 -8.64 -3.53
N ILE A 28 -8.92 -7.33 -3.30
CA ILE A 28 -7.64 -6.64 -3.08
C ILE A 28 -7.67 -5.95 -1.72
N THR A 29 -6.62 -6.12 -0.94
CA THR A 29 -6.42 -5.50 0.37
C THR A 29 -5.42 -4.36 0.22
N VAL A 30 -5.84 -3.14 0.57
CA VAL A 30 -4.98 -1.94 0.50
C VAL A 30 -4.70 -1.42 1.90
N ALA A 31 -3.42 -1.22 2.23
CA ALA A 31 -3.00 -0.53 3.45
C ALA A 31 -2.53 0.88 3.09
N VAL A 32 -3.06 1.89 3.77
CA VAL A 32 -2.64 3.29 3.58
C VAL A 32 -2.20 3.86 4.90
N SER A 33 -1.01 4.46 4.91
CA SER A 33 -0.45 5.21 6.03
C SER A 33 -0.31 6.68 5.66
N GLY A 34 -0.31 7.54 6.68
CA GLY A 34 -0.11 8.98 6.54
C GLY A 34 1.37 9.36 6.40
N ASP A 35 1.66 10.55 6.88
CA ASP A 35 2.87 11.29 6.53
C ASP A 35 4.14 10.75 7.21
N LEU A 36 5.15 10.47 6.39
CA LEU A 36 6.52 10.26 6.83
C LEU A 36 7.25 11.59 6.85
N LEU A 37 7.07 12.30 7.96
CA LEU A 37 7.74 13.56 8.25
C LEU A 37 8.98 13.36 9.12
N VAL A 38 10.14 13.69 8.57
CA VAL A 38 11.41 13.59 9.32
C VAL A 38 11.71 14.91 10.01
N HIS A 39 11.29 15.02 11.28
CA HIS A 39 11.76 16.08 12.17
C HIS A 39 13.19 15.83 12.68
N GLU A 40 13.81 16.87 13.25
CA GLU A 40 15.19 16.84 13.76
C GLU A 40 15.43 15.68 14.74
N ALA A 41 14.50 15.43 15.67
CA ALA A 41 14.64 14.34 16.63
C ALA A 41 14.66 12.95 15.96
N VAL A 42 13.86 12.76 14.90
CA VAL A 42 13.82 11.52 14.12
C VAL A 42 15.12 11.35 13.35
N ALA A 43 15.59 12.39 12.66
CA ALA A 43 16.86 12.36 11.94
C ALA A 43 18.05 12.10 12.89
N ARG A 44 18.07 12.72 14.07
CA ARG A 44 19.10 12.50 15.09
C ARG A 44 19.13 11.03 15.54
N GLN A 45 17.96 10.44 15.78
CA GLN A 45 17.89 9.03 16.14
C GLN A 45 18.35 8.11 15.00
N ALA A 46 18.00 8.43 13.75
CA ALA A 46 18.46 7.67 12.58
C ALA A 46 19.98 7.76 12.41
N ARG A 47 20.58 8.92 12.68
CA ARG A 47 22.03 9.11 12.67
C ARG A 47 22.72 8.32 13.78
N ALA A 48 22.10 8.25 14.96
CA ALA A 48 22.60 7.41 16.06
C ALA A 48 22.58 5.92 15.68
N TYR A 49 21.50 5.44 15.05
CA TYR A 49 21.42 4.06 14.55
C TYR A 49 22.44 3.74 13.45
N ALA A 50 22.88 4.75 12.69
CA ALA A 50 23.93 4.59 11.69
C ALA A 50 25.37 4.69 12.25
N GLY A 51 25.54 4.74 13.58
CA GLY A 51 26.87 4.87 14.19
C GLY A 51 27.48 6.28 14.03
N GLY A 52 26.64 7.30 13.81
CA GLY A 52 27.06 8.69 13.71
C GLY A 52 27.36 9.18 12.28
N THR A 53 27.36 8.31 11.27
CA THR A 53 27.58 8.69 9.87
C THR A 53 26.44 8.20 8.99
N GLY A 54 25.82 9.11 8.23
CA GLY A 54 24.60 8.81 7.46
C GLY A 54 23.37 8.63 8.36
N TYR A 55 22.36 7.93 7.84
CA TYR A 55 21.09 7.73 8.54
C TYR A 55 20.58 6.28 8.38
N ASP A 56 20.11 5.68 9.48
CA ASP A 56 19.42 4.40 9.46
C ASP A 56 18.04 4.49 10.11
N PHE A 57 17.01 4.51 9.27
CA PHE A 57 15.61 4.54 9.69
C PHE A 57 15.01 3.14 9.92
N ARG A 58 15.69 2.08 9.49
CA ARG A 58 15.17 0.70 9.52
C ARG A 58 14.83 0.21 10.94
N PRO A 59 15.59 0.57 11.99
CA PRO A 59 15.22 0.20 13.36
C PRO A 59 13.88 0.81 13.80
N MET A 60 13.55 2.02 13.33
CA MET A 60 12.29 2.69 13.66
C MET A 60 11.11 2.09 12.89
N SER A 61 11.28 1.78 11.60
CA SER A 61 10.21 1.24 10.76
C SER A 61 9.96 -0.27 10.96
N ARG A 62 10.83 -0.98 11.69
CA ARG A 62 10.73 -2.44 11.90
C ARG A 62 9.37 -2.90 12.42
N ARG A 63 8.71 -2.12 13.27
CA ARG A 63 7.40 -2.47 13.85
C ARG A 63 6.23 -2.25 12.89
N VAL A 64 6.43 -1.54 11.78
CA VAL A 64 5.38 -1.26 10.78
C VAL A 64 5.12 -2.47 9.90
N ARG A 65 6.18 -3.19 9.49
CA ARG A 65 6.06 -4.36 8.61
C ARG A 65 4.97 -5.36 8.98
N PRO A 66 4.87 -5.87 10.23
CA PRO A 66 3.81 -6.82 10.58
C PRO A 66 2.39 -6.23 10.47
N LEU A 67 2.23 -4.91 10.45
CA LEU A 67 0.92 -4.25 10.33
C LEU A 67 0.44 -4.17 8.87
N ILE A 68 1.37 -4.13 7.91
CA ILE A 68 1.06 -3.90 6.48
C ILE A 68 1.37 -5.11 5.58
N ALA A 69 2.10 -6.12 6.08
CA ALA A 69 2.56 -7.26 5.29
C ALA A 69 1.45 -8.15 4.69
N GLY A 70 0.21 -8.03 5.16
CA GLY A 70 -0.95 -8.74 4.62
C GLY A 70 -1.69 -8.01 3.50
N ALA A 71 -1.28 -6.78 3.17
CA ALA A 71 -1.89 -6.03 2.08
C ALA A 71 -1.28 -6.42 0.72
N ASP A 72 -2.11 -6.41 -0.32
CA ASP A 72 -1.67 -6.56 -1.70
C ASP A 72 -0.99 -5.28 -2.22
N LEU A 73 -1.41 -4.13 -1.68
CA LEU A 73 -0.83 -2.82 -1.95
C LEU A 73 -0.71 -2.02 -0.64
N ALA A 74 0.50 -1.56 -0.33
CA ALA A 74 0.74 -0.66 0.79
C ALA A 74 1.24 0.70 0.29
N ILE A 75 0.67 1.79 0.78
CA ILE A 75 1.00 3.15 0.38
C ILE A 75 1.32 3.98 1.63
N CYS A 76 2.39 4.78 1.56
CA CYS A 76 2.68 5.83 2.53
C CYS A 76 2.93 7.17 1.82
N HIS A 77 2.59 8.28 2.48
CA HIS A 77 2.93 9.61 1.99
C HIS A 77 4.31 10.04 2.51
N VAL A 78 5.23 10.38 1.60
CA VAL A 78 6.51 11.01 1.97
C VAL A 78 6.33 12.53 1.89
N GLU A 79 6.15 13.17 3.05
CA GLU A 79 5.72 14.57 3.13
C GLU A 79 6.73 15.57 2.56
N THR A 80 8.03 15.25 2.69
CA THR A 80 9.11 16.19 2.36
C THR A 80 10.04 15.60 1.29
N PRO A 81 10.61 16.42 0.40
CA PRO A 81 11.53 15.95 -0.62
C PRO A 81 12.75 15.25 0.01
N LEU A 82 13.18 14.15 -0.63
CA LEU A 82 14.42 13.48 -0.25
C LEU A 82 15.63 14.24 -0.81
N THR A 83 16.69 14.34 -0.02
CA THR A 83 17.92 15.05 -0.39
C THR A 83 19.17 14.21 -0.12
N ALA A 84 20.15 14.32 -1.01
CA ALA A 84 21.51 13.79 -0.79
C ALA A 84 22.40 14.75 0.01
N LYS A 85 21.93 15.99 0.22
CA LYS A 85 22.61 17.01 1.04
C LYS A 85 22.24 16.83 2.51
N THR A 86 22.80 17.67 3.38
CA THR A 86 22.37 17.76 4.77
C THR A 86 20.86 18.04 4.83
N PRO A 87 20.06 17.22 5.56
CA PRO A 87 18.64 17.46 5.70
C PRO A 87 18.39 18.75 6.48
N THR A 88 17.30 19.42 6.13
CA THR A 88 16.83 20.64 6.77
C THR A 88 15.53 20.38 7.49
N PHE A 89 15.27 21.13 8.57
CA PHE A 89 14.04 21.03 9.34
C PHE A 89 13.32 22.38 9.32
N PHE A 90 12.45 22.64 10.31
CA PHE A 90 11.67 23.87 10.36
C PHE A 90 12.52 25.12 10.04
N PRO A 91 12.05 26.01 9.13
CA PRO A 91 10.73 26.03 8.49
C PRO A 91 10.63 25.30 7.13
N ILE A 92 11.74 24.90 6.51
CA ILE A 92 11.74 24.26 5.18
C ILE A 92 12.40 22.89 5.30
N PHE A 93 11.59 21.85 5.17
CA PHE A 93 12.02 20.48 5.46
C PHE A 93 12.56 19.75 4.24
N THR A 94 13.62 18.98 4.45
CA THR A 94 14.11 17.95 3.51
C THR A 94 14.53 16.72 4.31
N ALA A 95 14.21 15.53 3.79
CA ALA A 95 14.51 14.26 4.46
C ALA A 95 15.73 13.56 3.84
N PRO A 96 16.52 12.78 4.60
CA PRO A 96 17.64 12.03 4.03
C PRO A 96 17.19 10.97 3.02
N LEU A 97 17.97 10.75 1.96
CA LEU A 97 17.70 9.70 0.96
C LEU A 97 17.55 8.30 1.57
N GLU A 98 18.22 8.03 2.68
CA GLU A 98 18.17 6.75 3.39
C GLU A 98 16.80 6.42 4.00
N LEU A 99 15.85 7.37 3.98
CA LEU A 99 14.45 7.10 4.32
C LEU A 99 13.82 6.11 3.32
N ALA A 100 14.06 6.27 2.01
CA ALA A 100 13.50 5.42 0.96
C ALA A 100 13.80 3.91 1.13
N PRO A 101 15.05 3.46 1.35
CA PRO A 101 15.30 2.04 1.60
C PRO A 101 14.67 1.53 2.89
N ALA A 102 14.42 2.38 3.89
CA ALA A 102 13.71 1.99 5.10
C ALA A 102 12.20 1.85 4.90
N ILE A 103 11.60 2.69 4.06
CA ILE A 103 10.21 2.58 3.58
C ILE A 103 10.02 1.25 2.86
N ARG A 104 10.86 0.99 1.84
CA ARG A 104 10.85 -0.28 1.09
C ARG A 104 11.01 -1.50 2.00
N ARG A 105 11.88 -1.40 3.02
CA ARG A 105 12.08 -2.50 3.99
C ARG A 105 10.89 -2.71 4.91
N ALA A 106 10.11 -1.66 5.20
CA ALA A 106 8.88 -1.78 5.98
C ALA A 106 7.79 -2.52 5.19
N GLY A 107 7.81 -2.45 3.85
CA GLY A 107 6.83 -3.11 2.98
C GLY A 107 5.81 -2.15 2.36
N PHE A 108 6.10 -0.85 2.37
CA PHE A 108 5.48 0.13 1.48
C PHE A 108 6.23 0.18 0.14
#